data_AF-A0A933WU58-F1
#
_entry.id   AF-A0A933WU58-F1
#
_cell.length_a   1.000
_cell.length_b   1.000
_cell.length_c   1.000
_cell.angle_alpha   90.00
_cell.angle_beta   90.00
_cell.angle_gamma   90.00
#
_symmetry.space_group_name_H-M   'P 1'
#
loop_
_entity.id
_entity.type
_entity.pdbx_description
1 polymer ?
#
loop_
_entity_poly.entity_id
_entity_poly.type
_entity_poly.pdbx_seq_one_letter_code
_entity_poly.pdbx_strand_id
1 'polypeptide(L)'
;MGTRGTKSLLERKAENPEYRKRQEEGYAAFKLEAQILAALEQKGWSYSQLADATQTSKSNICRDLKGGGLPAASLSRLYRIAEALGMRLVTLLIPKEQVQFVVPEIEALVRRSFNAAFGEPEVKTRAALPASPYASENVAAGSAVLVADSAKGGLVYTY
;
A
#
# COMPACT_ATOMS: atom_id res chain seq x y z
N MET A 1 10.24 -29.12 22.21
CA MET A 1 10.40 -27.68 22.53
C MET A 1 10.04 -26.87 21.29
N GLY A 2 8.86 -26.25 21.24
CA GLY A 2 8.46 -25.44 20.09
C GLY A 2 8.99 -24.02 20.22
N THR A 3 9.84 -23.60 19.29
CA THR A 3 10.30 -22.21 19.17
C THR A 3 9.11 -21.32 18.78
N ARG A 4 8.65 -20.48 19.71
CA ARG A 4 7.66 -19.43 19.43
C ARG A 4 8.30 -18.43 18.45
N GLY A 5 7.98 -18.56 17.16
CA GLY A 5 8.36 -17.59 16.14
C GLY A 5 7.80 -16.22 16.50
N THR A 6 8.67 -15.27 16.82
CA THR A 6 8.29 -13.87 16.99
C THR A 6 7.85 -13.33 15.65
N LYS A 7 6.53 -13.19 15.47
CA LYS A 7 5.94 -12.57 14.28
C LYS A 7 6.61 -11.23 13.98
N SER A 8 7.00 -11.04 12.71
CA SER A 8 7.55 -9.81 12.15
C SER A 8 6.64 -8.61 12.45
N LEU A 9 7.20 -7.40 12.53
CA LEU A 9 6.41 -6.18 12.74
C LEU A 9 5.40 -5.96 11.61
N LEU A 10 5.69 -6.43 10.41
CA LEU A 10 4.78 -6.43 9.28
C LEU A 10 3.67 -7.47 9.44
N GLU A 11 4.00 -8.68 9.91
CA GLU A 11 3.03 -9.75 10.18
C GLU A 11 2.01 -9.36 11.26
N ARG A 12 2.47 -8.71 12.36
CA ARG A 12 1.56 -8.21 13.41
C ARG A 12 0.63 -7.11 12.90
N LYS A 13 1.03 -6.37 11.87
CA LYS A 13 0.21 -5.31 11.27
C LYS A 13 -0.78 -5.86 10.23
N ALA A 14 -0.43 -6.94 9.52
CA ALA A 14 -1.31 -7.62 8.58
C ALA A 14 -2.54 -8.28 9.24
N GLU A 15 -2.48 -8.54 10.55
CA GLU A 15 -3.61 -9.08 11.31
C GLU A 15 -4.77 -8.08 11.49
N ASN A 16 -4.50 -6.77 11.39
CA ASN A 16 -5.52 -5.72 11.50
C ASN A 16 -6.35 -5.62 10.20
N PRO A 17 -7.69 -5.84 10.24
CA PRO A 17 -8.55 -5.82 9.05
C PRO A 17 -8.60 -4.45 8.34
N GLU A 18 -8.40 -3.33 9.03
CA GLU A 18 -8.29 -2.01 8.38
C GLU A 18 -6.97 -1.81 7.63
N TYR A 19 -5.92 -2.51 8.06
CA TYR A 19 -4.60 -2.47 7.43
C TYR A 19 -4.56 -3.36 6.17
N ARG A 20 -5.31 -4.47 6.19
CA ARG A 20 -5.53 -5.37 5.05
C ARG A 20 -6.18 -4.68 3.86
N LYS A 21 -7.29 -3.96 4.10
CA LYS A 21 -8.00 -3.23 3.04
C LYS A 21 -7.13 -2.14 2.36
N ARG A 22 -6.13 -1.60 3.08
CA ARG A 22 -5.14 -0.63 2.56
C ARG A 22 -3.89 -1.27 1.92
N GLN A 23 -3.70 -2.58 2.06
CA GLN A 23 -2.61 -3.35 1.48
C GLN A 23 -3.00 -4.05 0.18
N GLU A 24 -4.27 -4.45 0.04
CA GLU A 24 -4.77 -5.21 -1.12
C GLU A 24 -4.79 -4.38 -2.44
N GLU A 25 -4.76 -3.06 -2.35
CA GLU A 25 -4.59 -2.17 -3.51
C GLU A 25 -3.09 -1.92 -3.79
N GLY A 26 -2.33 -2.94 -4.23
CA GLY A 26 -1.06 -2.82 -4.99
C GLY A 26 0.19 -2.12 -4.40
N TYR A 27 0.11 -1.39 -3.29
CA TYR A 27 1.01 -0.25 -2.99
C TYR A 27 2.04 -0.41 -1.86
N ALA A 28 2.20 -1.61 -1.27
CA ALA A 28 3.03 -1.75 -0.06
C ALA A 28 4.50 -1.32 -0.28
N ALA A 29 5.11 -1.65 -1.41
CA ALA A 29 6.51 -1.30 -1.70
C ALA A 29 6.74 0.20 -1.99
N PHE A 30 5.69 0.95 -2.31
CA PHE A 30 5.78 2.39 -2.63
C PHE A 30 5.41 3.29 -1.45
N LYS A 31 4.73 2.74 -0.43
CA LYS A 31 4.46 3.47 0.80
C LYS A 31 5.76 3.65 1.57
N LEU A 32 6.17 4.90 1.74
CA LEU A 32 7.38 5.29 2.45
C LEU A 32 7.43 4.67 3.87
N GLU A 33 6.28 4.57 4.54
CA GLU A 33 6.13 3.90 5.83
C GLU A 33 6.63 2.45 5.79
N ALA A 34 6.24 1.69 4.76
CA ALA A 34 6.56 0.27 4.66
C ALA A 34 8.05 0.07 4.37
N GLN A 35 8.63 0.91 3.50
CA GLN A 35 10.07 0.92 3.24
C GLN A 35 10.87 1.20 4.52
N ILE A 36 10.46 2.20 5.30
CA ILE A 36 11.11 2.53 6.57
C ILE A 36 10.98 1.37 7.58
N LEU A 37 9.80 0.74 7.67
CA LEU A 37 9.59 -0.39 8.58
C LEU A 37 10.43 -1.61 8.20
N ALA A 38 10.55 -1.93 6.91
CA ALA A 38 11.39 -3.02 6.44
C ALA A 38 12.88 -2.76 6.72
N ALA A 39 13.34 -1.52 6.50
CA ALA A 39 14.71 -1.12 6.83
C ALA A 39 15.01 -1.20 8.33
N LEU A 40 14.04 -0.83 9.19
CA LEU A 40 14.17 -1.00 10.63
C LEU A 40 14.27 -2.47 11.04
N GLU A 41 13.44 -3.32 10.44
CA GLU A 41 13.45 -4.76 10.70
C GLU A 41 14.78 -5.39 10.28
N GLN A 42 15.30 -5.06 9.09
CA GLN A 42 16.60 -5.52 8.62
C GLN A 42 17.76 -5.06 9.52
N LYS A 43 17.70 -3.83 10.02
CA LYS A 43 18.70 -3.31 10.97
C LYS A 43 18.52 -3.81 12.40
N GLY A 44 17.41 -4.48 12.73
CA GLY A 44 17.06 -4.82 14.11
C GLY A 44 16.81 -3.58 14.98
N TRP A 45 16.39 -2.46 14.38
CA TRP A 45 16.19 -1.19 15.08
C TRP A 45 14.75 -1.03 15.58
N SER A 46 14.63 -0.52 16.80
CA SER A 46 13.40 -0.03 17.40
C SER A 46 13.12 1.42 17.00
N TYR A 47 11.89 1.89 17.25
CA TYR A 47 11.54 3.30 17.03
C TYR A 47 12.33 4.27 17.92
N SER A 48 12.78 3.83 19.10
CA SER A 48 13.65 4.65 19.95
C SER A 48 15.01 4.87 19.28
N GLN A 49 15.60 3.81 18.73
CA GLN A 49 16.90 3.90 18.04
C GLN A 49 16.82 4.79 16.79
N LEU A 50 15.72 4.69 16.02
CA LEU A 50 15.51 5.61 14.90
C LEU A 50 15.34 7.06 15.37
N ALA A 51 14.62 7.27 16.49
CA ALA A 51 14.45 8.60 17.07
C ALA A 51 15.80 9.20 17.49
N ASP A 52 16.66 8.42 18.14
CA ASP A 52 18.00 8.84 18.54
C ASP A 52 18.86 9.19 17.31
N ALA A 53 18.87 8.31 16.30
CA ALA A 53 19.64 8.51 15.07
C ALA A 53 19.17 9.72 14.24
N THR A 54 17.90 10.09 14.33
CA THR A 54 17.32 11.25 13.61
C THR A 54 17.21 12.50 14.46
N GLN A 55 17.69 12.43 15.72
CA GLN A 55 17.60 13.50 16.71
C GLN A 55 16.16 14.03 16.87
N THR A 56 15.21 13.10 17.04
CA THR A 56 13.80 13.43 17.26
C THR A 56 13.22 12.59 18.39
N SER A 57 11.96 12.82 18.75
CA SER A 57 11.30 12.03 19.80
C SER A 57 10.73 10.72 19.23
N LYS A 58 10.72 9.68 20.05
CA LYS A 58 10.00 8.42 19.75
C LYS A 58 8.52 8.66 19.43
N SER A 59 7.89 9.63 20.08
CA SER A 59 6.49 10.02 19.83
C SER A 59 6.31 10.53 18.39
N ASN A 60 7.23 11.37 17.91
CA ASN A 60 7.19 11.85 16.53
C ASN A 60 7.40 10.71 15.53
N ILE A 61 8.38 9.81 15.75
CA ILE A 61 8.57 8.63 14.90
C ILE A 61 7.32 7.73 14.89
N CYS A 62 6.67 7.55 16.04
CA CYS A 62 5.44 6.78 16.14
C CYS A 62 4.30 7.42 15.35
N ARG A 63 4.12 8.75 15.48
CA ARG A 63 3.14 9.52 14.71
C ARG A 63 3.40 9.43 13.21
N ASP A 64 4.66 9.54 12.80
CA ASP A 64 5.07 9.46 11.40
C ASP A 64 4.73 8.08 10.80
N LEU A 65 5.11 6.98 11.48
CA LEU A 65 5.01 5.62 10.95
C LEU A 65 3.67 4.90 11.23
N LYS A 66 2.89 5.33 12.22
CA LYS A 66 1.59 4.72 12.57
C LYS A 66 0.42 5.68 12.42
N GLY A 67 0.64 6.96 12.72
CA GLY A 67 -0.39 7.99 12.66
C GLY A 67 -0.57 8.63 11.29
N GLY A 68 0.18 8.20 10.26
CA GLY A 68 0.13 8.79 8.93
C GLY A 68 0.70 10.22 8.88
N GLY A 69 1.70 10.51 9.73
CA GLY A 69 2.36 11.82 9.76
C GLY A 69 3.37 12.04 8.62
N LEU A 70 3.84 10.97 7.97
CA LEU A 70 4.87 11.04 6.93
C LEU A 70 4.49 11.88 5.69
N PRO A 71 3.26 11.83 5.16
CA PRO A 71 2.85 12.70 4.05
C PRO A 71 2.97 14.20 4.35
N ALA A 72 2.89 14.59 5.63
CA ALA A 72 3.04 15.98 6.06
C ALA A 72 4.47 16.30 6.55
N ALA A 73 5.39 15.33 6.54
CA ALA A 73 6.76 15.54 6.96
C ALA A 73 7.53 16.38 5.93
N SER A 74 8.39 17.28 6.42
CA SER A 74 9.26 18.04 5.53
C SER A 74 10.29 17.15 4.83
N LEU A 75 10.70 17.53 3.62
CA LEU A 75 11.73 16.79 2.88
C LEU A 75 13.02 16.63 3.69
N SER A 76 13.46 17.67 4.41
CA SER A 76 14.63 17.59 5.31
C SER A 76 14.49 16.49 6.39
N ARG A 77 13.29 16.29 6.92
CA ARG A 77 13.02 15.22 7.89
C ARG A 77 13.09 13.84 7.22
N LEU A 78 12.52 13.70 6.02
CA LEU A 78 12.60 12.46 5.24
C LEU A 78 14.05 12.11 4.87
N TYR A 79 14.86 13.10 4.47
CA TYR A 79 16.28 12.91 4.21
C TYR A 79 17.03 12.39 5.44
N ARG A 80 16.80 12.97 6.63
CA ARG A 80 17.43 12.49 7.87
C ARG A 80 17.05 11.04 8.19
N ILE A 81 15.79 10.67 7.99
CA ILE A 81 15.34 9.29 8.18
C ILE A 81 16.05 8.35 7.20
N ALA A 82 16.11 8.72 5.91
CA ALA A 82 16.79 7.92 4.90
C ALA A 82 18.29 7.74 5.23
N GLU A 83 19.00 8.82 5.54
CA GLU A 83 20.42 8.77 5.92
C GLU A 83 20.66 7.92 7.18
N ALA A 84 19.84 8.07 8.22
CA ALA A 84 19.92 7.23 9.42
C ALA A 84 19.71 5.74 9.11
N LEU A 85 18.88 5.44 8.13
CA LEU A 85 18.63 4.09 7.65
C LEU A 85 19.65 3.61 6.61
N GLY A 86 20.61 4.43 6.20
CA GLY A 86 21.58 4.09 5.16
C GLY A 86 20.92 3.97 3.77
N MET A 87 19.84 4.70 3.54
CA MET A 87 19.07 4.72 2.31
C MET A 87 19.21 6.08 1.63
N ARG A 88 18.98 6.11 0.32
CA ARG A 88 18.91 7.35 -0.45
C ARG A 88 17.47 7.73 -0.73
N LEU A 89 17.05 8.94 -0.37
CA LEU A 89 15.77 9.50 -0.78
C LEU A 89 15.89 10.08 -2.19
N VAL A 90 15.00 9.66 -3.09
CA VAL A 90 14.90 10.18 -4.46
C VAL A 90 13.53 10.82 -4.63
N THR A 91 13.51 12.13 -4.93
CA THR A 91 12.28 12.89 -5.19
C THR A 91 12.19 13.26 -6.66
N LEU A 92 11.03 13.04 -7.28
CA LEU A 92 10.80 13.27 -8.70
C LEU A 92 9.62 14.22 -8.90
N LEU A 93 9.75 15.13 -9.87
CA LEU A 93 8.63 15.92 -10.38
C LEU A 93 8.27 15.38 -11.76
N ILE A 94 7.00 15.01 -11.94
CA ILE A 94 6.50 14.41 -13.17
C ILE A 94 5.40 15.33 -13.73
N PRO A 95 5.43 15.71 -15.01
CA PRO A 95 4.34 16.42 -15.66
C PRO A 95 3.02 15.64 -15.51
N LYS A 96 1.93 16.34 -15.21
CA LYS A 96 0.65 15.69 -14.87
C LYS A 96 0.15 14.77 -15.98
N GLU A 97 0.40 15.14 -17.22
CA GLU A 97 -0.01 14.44 -18.44
C GLU A 97 0.75 13.11 -18.63
N GLN A 98 1.91 12.97 -17.99
CA GLN A 98 2.78 11.80 -18.10
C GLN A 98 2.66 10.83 -16.91
N VAL A 99 1.95 11.22 -15.84
CA VAL A 99 1.86 10.44 -14.59
C VAL A 99 1.41 9.00 -14.85
N GLN A 100 0.37 8.81 -15.68
CA GLN A 100 -0.18 7.48 -15.99
C GLN A 100 0.76 6.55 -16.74
N PHE A 101 1.80 7.08 -17.39
CA PHE A 101 2.80 6.30 -18.12
C PHE A 101 4.08 6.09 -17.30
N VAL A 102 4.51 7.12 -16.57
CA VAL A 102 5.79 7.12 -15.86
C VAL A 102 5.70 6.42 -14.50
N VAL A 103 4.62 6.61 -13.75
CA VAL A 103 4.48 6.04 -12.40
C VAL A 103 4.52 4.50 -12.42
N PRO A 104 3.81 3.78 -13.31
CA PRO A 104 3.87 2.32 -13.33
C PRO A 104 5.28 1.76 -13.59
N GLU A 105 6.07 2.40 -14.44
CA GLU A 105 7.44 1.99 -14.75
C GLU A 105 8.38 2.21 -13.55
N ILE A 106 8.25 3.35 -12.87
CA ILE A 106 8.98 3.63 -11.64
C ILE A 106 8.58 2.64 -10.55
N GLU A 107 7.29 2.36 -10.39
CA GLU A 107 6.78 1.38 -9.43
C GLU A 107 7.36 -0.01 -9.70
N ALA A 108 7.37 -0.45 -10.95
CA ALA A 108 7.95 -1.73 -11.33
C ALA A 108 9.46 -1.78 -11.03
N LEU A 109 10.19 -0.71 -11.33
CA LEU A 109 11.63 -0.61 -11.04
C LEU A 109 11.92 -0.65 -9.53
N VAL A 110 11.21 0.16 -8.76
CA VAL A 110 11.36 0.24 -7.30
C VAL A 110 10.99 -1.08 -6.66
N ARG A 111 9.88 -1.72 -7.08
CA ARG A 111 9.48 -3.03 -6.59
C ARG A 111 10.54 -4.09 -6.86
N ARG A 112 11.07 -4.18 -8.08
CA ARG A 112 12.15 -5.13 -8.41
C ARG A 112 13.38 -4.92 -7.54
N SER A 113 13.78 -3.66 -7.37
CA SER A 113 14.96 -3.28 -6.57
C SER A 113 14.75 -3.58 -5.09
N PHE A 114 13.56 -3.29 -4.56
CA PHE A 114 13.20 -3.55 -3.18
C PHE A 114 13.13 -5.05 -2.88
N ASN A 115 12.46 -5.83 -3.73
CA ASN A 115 12.38 -7.29 -3.56
C ASN A 115 13.77 -7.94 -3.64
N ALA A 116 14.68 -7.41 -4.46
CA ALA A 116 16.07 -7.89 -4.50
C ALA A 116 16.84 -7.61 -3.20
N ALA A 117 16.59 -6.47 -2.55
CA ALA A 117 17.30 -6.06 -1.34
C ALA A 117 16.72 -6.66 -0.04
N PHE A 118 15.41 -6.86 0.02
CA PHE A 118 14.68 -7.25 1.24
C PHE A 118 13.96 -8.60 1.13
N GLY A 119 14.00 -9.26 -0.03
CA GLY A 119 13.23 -10.46 -0.35
C GLY A 119 11.83 -10.13 -0.89
N GLU A 120 11.20 -11.10 -1.56
CA GLU A 120 9.76 -11.02 -1.86
C GLU A 120 9.01 -10.89 -0.53
N PRO A 121 8.14 -9.87 -0.34
CA PRO A 121 7.21 -9.94 0.78
C PRO A 121 6.39 -11.21 0.56
N GLU A 122 6.39 -12.16 1.51
CA GLU A 122 5.49 -13.31 1.46
C GLU A 122 4.05 -12.79 1.39
N VAL A 123 3.53 -12.61 0.18
CA VAL A 123 2.10 -12.50 -0.05
C VAL A 123 1.62 -13.92 0.15
N LYS A 124 1.24 -14.27 1.39
CA LYS A 124 0.53 -15.52 1.65
C LYS A 124 -0.70 -15.52 0.77
N THR A 125 -0.60 -16.17 -0.38
CA THR A 125 -1.69 -16.42 -1.31
C THR A 125 -2.62 -17.37 -0.57
N ARG A 126 -3.53 -16.81 0.21
CA ARG A 126 -4.63 -17.61 0.76
C ARG A 126 -5.70 -17.69 -0.30
N ALA A 127 -6.17 -18.93 -0.47
CA ALA A 127 -7.14 -19.40 -1.44
C ALA A 127 -8.20 -18.36 -1.80
N ALA A 128 -8.55 -18.32 -3.09
CA ALA A 128 -9.67 -17.57 -3.65
C ALA A 128 -10.80 -17.46 -2.61
N LEU A 129 -11.14 -16.22 -2.26
CA LEU A 129 -12.29 -15.91 -1.41
C LEU A 129 -13.49 -16.73 -1.91
N PRO A 130 -14.17 -17.51 -1.06
CA PRO A 130 -15.47 -18.04 -1.47
C PRO A 130 -16.35 -16.85 -1.84
N ALA A 131 -17.07 -16.99 -2.96
CA ALA A 131 -18.01 -15.98 -3.43
C ALA A 131 -18.86 -15.49 -2.25
N SER A 132 -18.89 -14.17 -2.08
CA SER A 132 -19.61 -13.53 -0.98
C SER A 132 -21.05 -14.06 -0.91
N PRO A 133 -21.54 -14.51 0.26
CA PRO A 133 -22.92 -14.95 0.42
C PRO A 133 -23.94 -13.80 0.33
N TYR A 134 -23.48 -12.55 0.14
CA TYR A 134 -24.31 -11.37 -0.03
C TYR A 134 -24.67 -11.07 -1.50
N ALA A 135 -24.37 -11.98 -2.43
CA ALA A 135 -24.82 -11.90 -3.82
C ALA A 135 -26.22 -12.50 -4.02
N SER A 136 -27.20 -12.13 -3.18
CA SER A 136 -28.62 -12.30 -3.49
C SER A 136 -29.46 -11.55 -2.46
N GLU A 137 -29.94 -10.36 -2.82
CA GLU A 137 -31.19 -9.76 -2.33
C GLU A 137 -31.28 -8.34 -2.92
N ASN A 138 -31.59 -8.25 -4.21
CA ASN A 138 -32.23 -7.08 -4.81
C ASN A 138 -32.72 -7.41 -6.22
N VAL A 139 -33.59 -8.42 -6.32
CA VAL A 139 -34.48 -8.60 -7.48
C VAL A 139 -35.79 -9.21 -6.98
N ALA A 140 -36.71 -8.38 -6.47
CA ALA A 140 -38.15 -8.70 -6.43
C ALA A 140 -39.00 -7.52 -5.91
N ALA A 141 -39.32 -6.58 -6.79
CA ALA A 141 -40.60 -5.87 -6.83
C ALA A 141 -40.69 -5.26 -8.24
N GLY A 142 -41.15 -6.02 -9.24
CA GLY A 142 -42.55 -5.99 -9.65
C GLY A 142 -42.85 -4.69 -10.40
N SER A 143 -42.67 -4.64 -11.72
CA SER A 143 -43.82 -4.81 -12.63
C SER A 143 -43.36 -5.24 -14.02
N ALA A 144 -43.98 -6.32 -14.51
CA ALA A 144 -43.85 -6.81 -15.88
C ALA A 144 -44.77 -6.01 -16.82
N VAL A 145 -44.27 -5.63 -18.00
CA VAL A 145 -45.06 -5.65 -19.25
C VAL A 145 -44.13 -6.11 -20.37
N LEU A 146 -44.44 -7.27 -20.94
CA LEU A 146 -44.00 -7.74 -22.25
C LEU A 146 -44.84 -7.04 -23.31
N VAL A 147 -44.21 -6.40 -24.31
CA VAL A 147 -44.70 -6.41 -25.71
C VAL A 147 -43.48 -6.42 -26.64
N ALA A 148 -43.59 -7.28 -27.66
CA ALA A 148 -42.57 -7.61 -28.62
C ALA A 148 -42.40 -6.59 -29.76
N ASP A 149 -41.26 -6.74 -30.44
CA ASP A 149 -41.09 -6.72 -31.89
C ASP A 149 -40.53 -5.45 -32.58
N SER A 150 -39.68 -5.76 -33.57
CA SER A 150 -39.31 -5.02 -34.77
C SER A 150 -38.26 -3.91 -34.73
N ALA A 151 -37.07 -4.30 -35.19
CA ALA A 151 -36.40 -3.76 -36.38
C ALA A 151 -36.06 -2.25 -36.46
N LYS A 152 -34.79 -2.03 -36.85
CA LYS A 152 -34.17 -0.84 -37.47
C LYS A 152 -33.65 0.27 -36.54
N GLY A 153 -32.32 0.40 -36.56
CA GLY A 153 -31.67 1.65 -36.98
C GLY A 153 -31.34 2.69 -35.90
N GLY A 154 -30.05 3.05 -35.84
CA GLY A 154 -29.58 4.38 -35.45
C GLY A 154 -29.05 4.52 -34.03
N LEU A 155 -27.72 4.57 -33.88
CA LEU A 155 -27.07 5.23 -32.75
C LEU A 155 -26.86 6.70 -33.12
N VAL A 156 -27.61 7.58 -32.45
CA VAL A 156 -27.42 9.03 -32.47
C VAL A 156 -26.50 9.39 -31.31
N TYR A 157 -25.40 10.08 -31.61
CA TYR A 157 -24.58 10.78 -30.61
C TYR A 157 -25.15 12.19 -30.43
N THR A 158 -25.31 12.62 -29.18
CA THR A 158 -25.54 14.04 -28.83
C THR A 158 -24.36 14.55 -28.00
N TYR A 159 -23.95 15.77 -28.37
CA TYR A 159 -22.81 16.56 -27.91
C TYR A 159 -22.81 16.89 -26.41
#